data_AF-A0A920EAJ8-F1
#
_entry.id   AF-A0A920EAJ8-F1
#
_cell.length_a   1.000
_cell.length_b   1.000
_cell.length_c   1.000
_cell.angle_alpha   90.00
_cell.angle_beta   90.00
_cell.angle_gamma   90.00
#
_symmetry.space_group_name_H-M   'P 1'
#
loop_
_entity.id
_entity.type
_entity.pdbx_description
1 polymer ?
#
loop_
_entity_poly.entity_id
_entity_poly.type
_entity_poly.pdbx_seq_one_letter_code
_entity_poly.pdbx_strand_id
1 'polypeptide(L)' 'MNIDHVATIRNARGGAHPSPLAAALQAEAAGADGITAHLREDRRHIRDDDMVAIKAGISVPLNFKTGGDISPG' A
#
# COMPACT_ATOMS: atom_id res chain seq x y z
N MET A 1 -0.24 -0.58 9.43
CA MET A 1 1.11 -0.23 8.91
C MET A 1 0.99 0.44 7.54
N ASN A 2 1.69 1.56 7.31
CA ASN A 2 1.70 2.23 6.00
C ASN A 2 2.79 1.62 5.10
N ILE A 3 2.45 1.34 3.84
CA ILE A 3 3.35 0.68 2.87
C ILE A 3 3.74 1.57 1.67
N ASP A 4 3.44 2.86 1.67
CA ASP A 4 3.72 3.79 0.56
C ASP A 4 5.22 3.91 0.27
N HIS A 5 6.05 3.84 1.31
CA HIS A 5 7.50 3.90 1.17
C HIS A 5 8.05 2.72 0.37
N VAL A 6 7.41 1.54 0.44
CA VAL A 6 7.81 0.36 -0.34
C VAL A 6 7.61 0.61 -1.83
N ALA A 7 6.46 1.18 -2.20
CA ALA A 7 6.15 1.54 -3.58
C ALA A 7 7.06 2.68 -4.10
N THR A 8 7.44 3.61 -3.23
CA THR A 8 8.39 4.69 -3.55
C THR A 8 9.77 4.12 -3.89
N ILE A 9 10.30 3.20 -3.06
CA ILE A 9 11.59 2.55 -3.30
C ILE A 9 11.56 1.68 -4.56
N ARG A 10 10.46 0.95 -4.80
CA ARG A 10 10.25 0.19 -6.03
C ARG A 10 10.37 1.08 -7.27
N ASN A 11 9.62 2.19 -7.27
CA ASN A 11 9.57 3.08 -8.43
C ASN A 11 10.92 3.75 -8.68
N ALA A 12 11.68 4.10 -7.63
CA ALA A 12 13.03 4.62 -7.76
C ALA A 12 14.03 3.61 -8.36
N ARG A 13 13.79 2.30 -8.18
CA ARG A 13 14.63 1.23 -8.75
C ARG A 13 14.24 0.82 -10.17
N GLY A 14 13.08 1.26 -10.66
CA GLY A 14 12.57 0.92 -12.00
C GLY A 14 12.20 -0.56 -12.19
N GLY A 15 12.17 -1.36 -11.12
CA GLY A 15 11.88 -2.79 -11.16
C GLY A 15 10.61 -3.17 -10.40
N ALA A 16 10.32 -4.47 -10.34
CA ALA A 16 9.15 -4.99 -9.61
C ALA A 16 9.35 -5.11 -8.09
N HIS A 17 10.59 -4.88 -7.60
CA HIS A 17 10.96 -5.09 -6.20
C HIS A 17 11.54 -3.82 -5.54
N PRO A 18 11.22 -3.59 -4.25
CA PRO A 18 10.35 -4.39 -3.39
C PRO A 18 8.84 -4.30 -3.76
N SER A 19 8.07 -5.36 -3.50
CA SER A 19 6.63 -5.41 -3.82
C SER A 19 5.79 -4.88 -2.65
N PRO A 20 4.86 -3.93 -2.86
CA PRO A 20 3.94 -3.46 -1.83
C PRO A 20 3.07 -4.57 -1.23
N LEU A 21 2.62 -5.54 -2.04
CA LEU A 21 1.89 -6.71 -1.57
C LEU A 21 2.73 -7.56 -0.61
N ALA A 22 3.99 -7.83 -0.96
CA ALA A 22 4.87 -8.62 -0.11
C ALA A 22 5.08 -7.95 1.26
N ALA A 23 5.22 -6.61 1.27
CA ALA A 23 5.32 -5.86 2.51
C ALA A 23 4.03 -5.90 3.33
N ALA A 24 2.86 -5.85 2.69
CA ALA A 24 1.56 -5.95 3.36
C ALA A 24 1.38 -7.31 4.03
N LEU A 25 1.72 -8.40 3.33
CA LEU A 25 1.66 -9.76 3.87
C LEU A 25 2.64 -9.97 5.02
N GLN A 26 3.86 -9.45 4.93
CA GLN A 26 4.81 -9.52 6.04
C GLN A 26 4.34 -8.72 7.26
N ALA A 27 3.75 -7.55 7.05
CA ALA A 27 3.20 -6.74 8.13
C ALA A 27 2.04 -7.47 8.85
N GLU A 28 1.13 -8.08 8.08
CA GLU A 28 0.05 -8.91 8.62
C GLU A 28 0.60 -10.10 9.41
N ALA A 29 1.55 -10.85 8.85
CA ALA A 29 2.19 -11.98 9.53
C ALA A 29 2.95 -11.57 10.80
N ALA A 30 3.40 -10.32 10.88
CA ALA A 30 4.02 -9.72 12.07
C ALA A 30 2.99 -9.20 13.09
N GLY A 31 1.69 -9.35 12.84
CA GLY A 31 0.61 -8.97 13.75
C GLY A 31 0.06 -7.55 13.52
N ALA A 32 0.20 -6.98 12.33
CA ALA A 32 -0.43 -5.70 12.04
C ALA A 32 -1.96 -5.85 11.95
N ASP A 33 -2.69 -5.08 12.76
CA ASP A 33 -4.16 -5.09 12.77
C ASP A 33 -4.82 -4.44 11.54
N GLY A 34 -4.02 -3.87 10.64
CA GLY A 34 -4.50 -3.23 9.42
C GLY A 34 -3.37 -2.64 8.58
N ILE A 35 -3.64 -2.50 7.28
CA ILE A 35 -2.69 -1.96 6.29
C ILE A 35 -3.22 -0.61 5.78
N THR A 36 -2.32 0.33 5.51
CA THR A 36 -2.66 1.64 4.94
C THR A 36 -1.86 1.86 3.66
N ALA A 37 -2.57 2.18 2.57
CA ALA A 37 -1.96 2.51 1.29
C ALA A 37 -2.64 3.74 0.68
N HIS A 38 -1.85 4.63 0.08
CA HIS A 38 -2.35 5.85 -0.56
C HIS A 38 -2.29 5.73 -2.07
N LEU A 39 -3.47 5.60 -2.69
CA LEU A 39 -3.59 5.71 -4.13
C LEU A 39 -3.66 7.18 -4.50
N ARG A 40 -2.54 7.73 -4.94
CA ARG A 40 -2.48 9.10 -5.45
C ARG A 40 -3.11 9.17 -6.84
N GLU A 41 -3.79 10.27 -7.17
CA GLU A 41 -4.32 10.51 -8.52
C GLU A 41 -3.23 10.50 -9.59
N ASP A 42 -2.03 10.97 -9.24
CA ASP A 42 -0.84 10.96 -10.11
C ASP A 42 -0.16 9.59 -10.20
N ARG A 43 -0.63 8.58 -9.45
CA ARG A 43 -0.11 7.20 -9.41
C ARG A 43 1.41 7.12 -9.18
N ARG A 44 1.97 8.13 -8.49
CA ARG A 44 3.42 8.32 -8.39
C ARG A 44 4.11 7.21 -7.58
N HIS A 45 3.40 6.56 -6.68
CA HIS A 45 3.93 5.51 -5.79
C HIS A 45 3.15 4.19 -5.94
N ILE A 46 2.00 4.06 -5.28
CA ILE A 46 1.08 2.92 -5.37
C ILE A 46 0.28 2.99 -6.69
N ARG A 47 0.12 1.85 -7.37
CA ARG A 47 -0.67 1.69 -8.60
C ARG A 47 -1.96 0.92 -8.34
N ASP A 48 -2.91 0.97 -9.26
CA ASP A 48 -4.17 0.20 -9.13
C ASP A 48 -3.92 -1.30 -8.94
N ASP A 49 -2.99 -1.87 -9.71
CA ASP A 49 -2.68 -3.30 -9.62
C ASP A 49 -2.15 -3.68 -8.23
N ASP A 50 -1.38 -2.79 -7.59
CA ASP A 50 -0.95 -2.99 -6.21
C ASP A 50 -2.17 -3.06 -5.28
N MET A 51 -3.15 -2.19 -5.48
CA MET A 51 -4.35 -2.12 -4.64
C MET A 51 -5.25 -3.33 -4.79
N VAL A 52 -5.44 -3.79 -6.03
CA VAL A 52 -6.17 -5.02 -6.32
C VAL A 52 -5.46 -6.21 -5.67
N ALA A 53 -4.14 -6.31 -5.84
CA ALA A 53 -3.35 -7.39 -5.30
C ALA A 53 -3.33 -7.41 -3.77
N ILE A 54 -3.14 -6.25 -3.12
CA ILE A 54 -3.15 -6.13 -1.65
C ILE A 54 -4.54 -6.49 -1.13
N LYS A 55 -5.62 -5.94 -1.70
CA LYS A 55 -6.99 -6.21 -1.25
C LYS A 55 -7.36 -7.70 -1.40
N ALA A 56 -6.83 -8.38 -2.40
CA ALA A 56 -7.04 -9.82 -2.59
C ALA A 56 -6.12 -10.69 -1.70
N GLY A 57 -4.99 -10.16 -1.24
CA GLY A 57 -3.94 -10.91 -0.56
C GLY A 57 -3.99 -10.86 0.97
N ILE A 58 -4.38 -9.73 1.56
CA ILE A 58 -4.43 -9.58 3.03
C ILE A 58 -5.80 -9.92 3.60
N SER A 59 -5.82 -10.42 4.82
CA SER A 59 -7.04 -10.70 5.60
C SER A 59 -7.39 -9.56 6.57
N VAL A 60 -6.43 -8.70 6.92
CA VAL A 60 -6.65 -7.53 7.78
C VAL A 60 -7.24 -6.34 7.01
N PRO A 61 -7.94 -5.41 7.69
CA PRO A 61 -8.52 -4.23 7.05
C PRO A 61 -7.50 -3.40 6.26
N LEU A 62 -7.87 -3.04 5.03
CA LEU A 62 -7.13 -2.12 4.16
C LEU A 62 -7.74 -0.72 4.22
N ASN A 63 -6.97 0.23 4.75
CA ASN A 63 -7.32 1.64 4.79
C ASN A 63 -6.77 2.35 3.55
N PHE A 64 -7.67 2.94 2.77
CA PHE A 64 -7.38 3.66 1.54
C PHE A 64 -7.48 5.16 1.79
N LYS A 65 -6.41 5.93 1.57
CA LYS A 65 -6.56 7.39 1.44
C LYS A 65 -6.40 7.80 -0.01
N THR A 66 -7.42 8.46 -0.53
CA THR A 66 -7.38 9.16 -1.82
C THR A 66 -6.95 10.61 -1.58
N GLY A 67 -6.38 11.26 -2.60
CA GLY A 67 -6.00 12.67 -2.51
C GLY A 67 -7.21 13.52 -2.16
N GLY A 68 -7.30 13.96 -0.90
CA GLY A 68 -8.46 14.68 -0.37
C GLY A 68 -9.02 14.14 0.94
N ASP A 69 -8.46 13.06 1.51
CA ASP A 69 -8.92 12.53 2.79
C ASP A 69 -8.42 13.39 3.97
N ILE A 70 -9.00 14.59 4.07
CA ILE A 70 -9.11 15.35 5.31
C ILE A 70 -10.01 14.54 6.24
N SER A 71 -9.43 13.75 7.15
CA SER A 71 -10.19 13.23 8.28
C SER A 71 -10.76 14.45 9.05
N PRO A 72 -12.09 14.68 9.09
CA PRO A 72 -12.60 15.63 10.07
C PRO A 72 -12.42 14.98 11.43
N GLY A 73 -11.76 15.71 12.33
CA GLY A 73 -11.66 15.33 13.74
C GLY A 73 -13.02 15.27 14.42
#